data_AF-A0A3D0M4Z3-F1
#
_entry.id   AF-A0A3D0M4Z3-F1
#
_cell.length_a   1.000
_cell.length_b   1.000
_cell.length_c   1.000
_cell.angle_alpha   90.00
_cell.angle_beta   90.00
_cell.angle_gamma   90.00
#
_symmetry.space_group_name_H-M   'P 1'
#
loop_
_entity.id
_entity.type
_entity.pdbx_description
1 polymer ?
#
loop_
_entity_poly.entity_id
_entity_poly.type
_entity_poly.pdbx_seq_one_letter_code
_entity_poly.pdbx_strand_id
1 'polypeptide(L)'
;MSKQPKQLLQKQEMQRQKTVNLIIRAISELKVEGYSIKINHLMEMTGLSRSVFSKPHVREILQNNGIGYAKTNMQIQTPAKLQSKKQSQITNLKEKLAQKDAYISNLTAENVALKSECELLRGRLFLLMQRLQTDGKT
;
A
#
# COMPACT_ATOMS: atom_id res chain seq x y z
N MET A 1 20.09 -6.95 45.60
CA MET A 1 19.79 -7.53 44.27
C MET A 1 19.65 -9.04 44.43
N SER A 2 18.43 -9.57 44.54
CA SER A 2 18.19 -11.01 44.71
C SER A 2 18.57 -11.74 43.42
N LYS A 3 19.53 -12.67 43.51
CA LYS A 3 19.88 -13.55 42.39
C LYS A 3 18.68 -14.45 42.10
N GLN A 4 17.96 -14.19 41.01
CA GLN A 4 16.90 -15.08 40.55
C GLN A 4 17.48 -16.47 40.28
N PRO A 5 16.78 -17.57 40.62
CA PRO A 5 17.27 -18.91 40.37
C PRO A 5 17.57 -19.13 38.88
N LYS A 6 18.74 -19.69 38.55
CA LYS A 6 19.17 -19.94 37.16
C LYS A 6 18.13 -20.70 36.32
N GLN A 7 17.42 -21.64 36.94
CA GLN A 7 16.36 -22.43 36.32
C GLN A 7 15.16 -21.58 35.86
N LEU A 8 14.81 -20.54 36.62
CA LEU A 8 13.70 -19.65 36.28
C LEU A 8 14.04 -18.79 35.05
N LEU A 9 15.26 -18.27 35.00
CA LEU A 9 15.76 -17.50 33.84
C LEU A 9 15.76 -18.34 32.56
N GLN A 10 16.20 -19.59 32.64
CA GLN A 10 16.19 -20.52 31.50
C GLN A 10 14.77 -20.81 31.01
N LYS A 11 13.81 -21.03 31.91
CA LYS A 11 12.40 -21.23 31.52
C LYS A 11 11.81 -20.00 30.83
N GLN A 12 12.09 -18.80 31.35
CA GLN A 12 11.64 -17.54 30.75
C GLN A 12 12.27 -17.31 29.37
N GLU A 13 13.56 -17.59 29.22
CA GLU A 13 14.27 -17.54 27.95
C GLU A 13 13.65 -18.49 26.92
N MET A 14 13.44 -19.75 27.29
CA MET A 14 12.85 -20.75 26.41
C MET A 14 11.45 -20.35 25.93
N GLN A 15 10.62 -19.83 26.83
CA GLN A 15 9.28 -19.33 26.48
C GLN A 15 9.35 -18.11 25.55
N ARG A 16 10.32 -17.22 25.76
CA ARG A 16 10.57 -16.09 24.86
C ARG A 16 10.94 -16.59 23.46
N GLN A 17 11.89 -17.51 23.35
CA GLN A 17 12.34 -18.04 22.06
C GLN A 17 11.22 -18.77 21.32
N LYS A 18 10.40 -19.55 22.02
CA LYS A 18 9.22 -20.20 21.42
C LYS A 18 8.26 -19.19 20.79
N THR A 19 8.01 -18.08 21.47
CA THR A 19 7.13 -17.00 20.98
C THR A 19 7.75 -16.31 19.77
N VAL A 20 9.04 -16.00 19.85
CA VAL A 20 9.81 -15.35 18.77
C VAL A 20 9.81 -16.20 17.50
N ASN A 21 10.09 -17.49 17.62
CA ASN A 21 10.16 -18.40 16.48
C ASN A 21 8.79 -18.53 15.78
N LEU A 22 7.70 -18.55 16.56
CA LEU A 22 6.35 -18.58 16.02
C LEU A 22 6.04 -17.34 15.17
N ILE A 23 6.43 -16.16 15.66
CA ILE A 23 6.23 -14.89 14.95
C ILE A 23 7.09 -14.86 13.67
N ILE A 24 8.36 -15.27 13.73
CA ILE A 24 9.25 -15.32 12.56
C ILE A 24 8.67 -16.23 11.47
N ARG A 25 8.13 -17.39 11.86
CA ARG A 25 7.48 -18.32 10.94
C ARG A 25 6.25 -17.67 10.28
N ALA A 26 5.35 -17.09 11.06
CA ALA A 26 4.16 -16.43 10.53
C ALA A 26 4.50 -15.25 9.59
N ILE A 27 5.54 -14.47 9.91
CA ILE A 27 6.04 -13.42 9.01
C ILE A 27 6.52 -14.01 7.69
N SER A 28 7.24 -15.13 7.73
CA SER A 28 7.79 -15.76 6.53
C SER A 28 6.68 -16.29 5.64
N GLU A 29 5.68 -16.97 6.21
CA GLU A 29 4.51 -17.49 5.49
C GLU A 29 3.71 -16.35 4.84
N LEU A 30 3.39 -15.28 5.58
CA LEU A 30 2.65 -14.13 5.04
C LEU A 30 3.44 -13.32 4.00
N LYS A 31 4.78 -13.35 4.05
CA LYS A 31 5.62 -12.69 3.03
C LYS A 31 5.57 -13.43 1.69
N VAL A 32 5.49 -14.76 1.70
CA VAL A 32 5.39 -15.58 0.49
C VAL A 32 4.10 -15.28 -0.27
N GLU A 33 3.02 -14.96 0.46
CA GLU A 33 1.73 -14.60 -0.13
C GLU A 33 1.67 -13.18 -0.73
N GLY A 34 2.74 -12.37 -0.57
CA GLY A 34 2.85 -11.05 -1.21
C GLY A 34 2.02 -9.92 -0.59
N TYR A 35 1.39 -10.15 0.56
CA TYR A 35 0.56 -9.14 1.23
C TYR A 35 1.37 -8.18 2.13
N SER A 36 0.87 -6.95 2.26
CA SER A 36 1.34 -6.02 3.30
C SER A 36 0.94 -6.53 4.68
N ILE A 37 1.89 -7.10 5.43
CA ILE A 37 1.65 -7.69 6.75
C ILE A 37 1.26 -6.62 7.77
N LYS A 38 0.14 -6.82 8.47
CA LYS A 38 -0.32 -6.02 9.60
C LYS A 38 -0.30 -6.86 10.88
N ILE A 39 -0.28 -6.21 12.04
CA ILE A 39 -0.33 -6.90 13.35
C ILE A 39 -1.56 -7.81 13.46
N ASN A 40 -2.71 -7.41 12.90
CA ASN A 40 -3.93 -8.23 12.93
C ASN A 40 -3.73 -9.59 12.23
N HIS A 41 -3.07 -9.64 11.07
CA HIS A 41 -2.80 -10.89 10.37
C HIS A 41 -1.85 -11.80 11.16
N LEU A 42 -0.85 -11.21 11.83
CA LEU A 42 0.04 -11.97 12.72
C LEU A 42 -0.72 -12.51 13.94
N MET A 43 -1.65 -11.75 14.51
CA MET A 43 -2.51 -12.21 15.61
C MET A 43 -3.37 -13.40 15.16
N GLU A 44 -4.01 -13.31 14.00
CA GLU A 44 -4.85 -14.38 13.43
C GLU A 44 -4.03 -15.65 13.18
N MET A 45 -2.84 -15.54 12.58
CA MET A 45 -1.98 -16.69 12.26
C MET A 45 -1.34 -17.34 13.49
N THR A 46 -0.85 -16.52 14.42
CA THR A 46 -0.11 -17.04 15.59
C THR A 46 -0.98 -17.34 16.80
N GLY A 47 -2.23 -16.84 16.83
CA GLY A 47 -3.11 -16.89 17.99
C GLY A 47 -2.61 -16.07 19.19
N LEU A 48 -1.60 -15.22 19.00
CA LEU A 48 -1.02 -14.41 20.08
C LEU A 48 -1.87 -13.16 20.33
N SER A 49 -1.97 -12.78 21.61
CA SER A 49 -2.67 -11.55 21.97
C SER A 49 -1.90 -10.30 21.52
N ARG A 50 -2.64 -9.22 21.28
CA ARG A 50 -2.08 -7.93 20.84
C ARG A 50 -0.95 -7.43 21.76
N SER A 51 -1.05 -7.68 23.07
CA SER A 51 -0.05 -7.23 24.04
C SER A 51 1.31 -7.90 23.88
N VAL A 52 1.39 -9.09 23.29
CA VAL A 52 2.65 -9.77 22.98
C VAL A 52 3.46 -8.99 21.94
N PHE A 53 2.79 -8.41 20.94
CA PHE A 53 3.42 -7.61 19.89
C PHE A 53 3.93 -6.25 20.37
N SER A 54 3.48 -5.79 21.54
CA SER A 54 4.00 -4.58 22.20
C SER A 54 5.27 -4.85 23.01
N LYS A 55 5.69 -6.10 23.21
CA LYS A 55 6.89 -6.41 23.99
C LYS A 55 8.17 -5.97 23.25
N PRO A 56 9.19 -5.47 23.96
CA PRO A 56 10.40 -4.91 23.33
C PRO A 56 11.09 -5.86 22.32
N HIS A 57 11.32 -7.11 22.73
CA HIS A 57 11.99 -8.10 21.89
C HIS A 57 11.17 -8.53 20.67
N VAL A 58 9.83 -8.48 20.74
CA VAL A 58 8.97 -8.75 19.58
C VAL A 58 8.93 -7.55 18.65
N ARG A 59 8.84 -6.34 19.22
CA ARG A 59 8.84 -5.09 18.46
C ARG A 59 10.10 -4.92 17.61
N GLU A 60 11.26 -5.31 18.14
CA GLU A 60 12.53 -5.31 17.40
C GLU A 60 12.47 -6.23 16.16
N ILE A 61 11.95 -7.46 16.32
CA ILE A 61 11.80 -8.40 15.20
C ILE A 61 10.85 -7.86 14.13
N LEU A 62 9.73 -7.27 14.55
CA LEU A 62 8.75 -6.66 13.66
C LEU A 62 9.36 -5.49 12.86
N GLN A 63 10.12 -4.62 13.53
CA GLN A 63 10.83 -3.50 12.89
C GLN A 63 11.87 -3.98 11.88
N ASN A 64 12.68 -4.99 12.23
CA ASN A 64 13.66 -5.59 11.33
C ASN A 64 13.01 -6.21 10.08
N ASN A 65 11.74 -6.63 10.20
CA ASN A 65 10.96 -7.16 9.08
C ASN A 65 10.13 -6.12 8.33
N GLY A 66 10.18 -4.85 8.72
CA GLY A 66 9.41 -3.76 8.10
C GLY A 66 7.92 -3.75 8.45
N ILE A 67 7.51 -4.45 9.52
CA ILE A 67 6.11 -4.69 9.87
C ILE A 67 5.73 -3.84 11.08
N GLY A 68 5.01 -2.74 10.86
CA GLY A 68 4.43 -1.94 11.95
C GLY A 68 5.46 -1.19 12.83
N TYR A 69 5.02 -0.08 13.41
CA TYR A 69 5.83 0.90 14.16
C TYR A 69 6.87 1.64 13.32
N ALA A 70 6.41 2.47 12.39
CA ALA A 70 7.17 3.65 12.02
C ALA A 70 7.39 4.49 13.27
N LYS A 71 8.67 4.74 13.61
CA LYS A 71 9.16 5.56 14.75
C LYS A 71 9.22 4.79 16.08
N THR A 72 10.41 4.32 16.43
CA THR A 72 11.20 4.76 17.59
C THR A 72 12.39 3.81 17.72
N ASN A 73 13.60 4.38 17.68
CA ASN A 73 14.91 3.83 18.05
C ASN A 73 15.82 3.29 16.92
N MET A 74 16.45 4.28 16.26
CA MET A 74 17.88 4.37 15.94
C MET A 74 18.60 3.21 15.23
N GLN A 75 18.70 3.34 13.90
CA GLN A 75 20.04 3.49 13.31
C GLN A 75 20.18 4.94 12.87
N ILE A 76 21.27 5.59 13.26
CA ILE A 76 21.70 6.89 12.74
C ILE A 76 22.00 6.69 11.25
N GLN A 77 20.97 6.78 10.42
CA GLN A 77 21.14 7.10 9.01
C GLN A 77 21.45 8.59 8.99
N THR A 78 22.67 8.94 8.58
CA THR A 78 23.09 10.33 8.39
C THR A 78 21.99 11.14 7.68
N PRO A 79 21.68 12.36 8.14
CA PRO A 79 20.53 13.14 7.64
C PRO A 79 20.53 13.32 6.11
N ALA A 80 21.72 13.34 5.49
CA ALA A 80 21.90 13.42 4.04
C ALA A 80 21.29 12.23 3.26
N LYS A 81 21.40 10.99 3.75
CA LYS A 81 20.93 9.80 3.01
C LYS A 81 19.41 9.67 3.06
N LEU A 82 18.79 10.04 4.19
CA LEU A 82 17.33 10.04 4.35
C LEU A 82 16.67 11.21 3.62
N GLN A 83 17.31 12.38 3.58
CA GLN A 83 16.87 13.51 2.75
C GLN A 83 16.93 13.16 1.26
N SER A 84 17.99 12.50 0.79
CA SER A 84 18.10 12.10 -0.63
C SER A 84 17.01 11.11 -1.07
N LYS A 85 16.68 10.11 -0.24
CA LYS A 85 15.60 9.14 -0.55
C LYS A 85 14.23 9.80 -0.54
N LYS A 86 13.95 10.69 0.42
CA LYS A 86 12.69 11.45 0.45
C LYS A 86 12.59 12.40 -0.74
N GLN A 87 13.68 13.06 -1.12
CA GLN A 87 13.71 13.95 -2.28
C GLN A 87 13.51 13.20 -3.61
N SER A 88 14.16 12.04 -3.75
CA SER A 88 13.95 11.13 -4.89
C SER A 88 12.52 10.60 -4.94
N GLN A 89 11.91 10.28 -3.80
CA GLN A 89 10.52 9.83 -3.76
C GLN A 89 9.55 10.97 -4.11
N ILE A 90 9.81 12.20 -3.63
CA ILE A 90 9.00 13.38 -3.95
C ILE A 90 9.08 13.72 -5.44
N THR A 91 10.27 13.65 -6.04
CA THR A 91 10.45 13.92 -7.49
C THR A 91 9.73 12.88 -8.34
N ASN A 92 9.89 11.60 -8.04
CA ASN A 92 9.15 10.52 -8.71
C ASN A 92 7.62 10.67 -8.57
N LEU A 93 7.14 11.08 -7.39
CA LEU A 93 5.72 11.32 -7.17
C LEU A 93 5.22 12.53 -7.95
N LYS A 94 5.99 13.62 -8.02
CA LYS A 94 5.66 14.81 -8.83
C LYS A 94 5.61 14.49 -10.31
N GLU A 95 6.55 13.69 -10.81
CA GLU A 95 6.57 13.27 -12.21
C GLU A 95 5.36 12.40 -12.56
N LYS A 96 5.00 11.43 -11.71
CA LYS A 96 3.77 10.65 -11.88
C LYS A 96 2.50 11.51 -11.83
N LEU A 97 2.49 12.56 -10.99
CA LEU A 97 1.37 13.49 -10.90
C LEU A 97 1.25 14.27 -12.22
N ALA A 98 2.34 14.83 -12.71
CA ALA A 98 2.37 15.55 -13.99
C ALA A 98 1.95 14.65 -15.18
N GLN A 99 2.40 13.39 -15.22
CA GLN A 99 1.98 12.43 -16.24
C GLN A 99 0.47 12.16 -16.18
N LYS A 100 -0.09 12.03 -14.97
CA LYS A 100 -1.52 11.82 -14.79
C LYS A 100 -2.35 13.05 -15.16
N ASP A 101 -1.89 14.25 -14.81
CA ASP A 101 -2.56 15.50 -15.19
C ASP A 101 -2.57 15.67 -16.72
N ALA A 102 -1.44 15.38 -17.39
CA ALA A 102 -1.37 15.38 -18.85
C ALA A 102 -2.34 14.35 -19.47
N TYR A 103 -2.40 13.15 -18.91
CA TYR A 103 -3.33 12.11 -19.37
C TYR A 103 -4.80 12.52 -19.19
N ILE A 104 -5.14 13.12 -18.05
CA ILE A 104 -6.49 13.65 -17.79
C ILE A 104 -6.82 14.76 -18.79
N SER A 105 -5.88 15.67 -19.05
CA SER A 105 -6.07 16.75 -20.02
C SER A 105 -6.35 16.21 -21.42
N ASN A 106 -5.57 15.22 -21.88
CA ASN A 106 -5.77 14.58 -23.18
C ASN A 106 -7.13 13.88 -23.27
N LEU A 107 -7.49 13.07 -22.27
CA LEU A 107 -8.80 12.40 -22.23
C LEU A 107 -9.97 13.39 -22.20
N THR A 108 -9.78 14.55 -21.56
CA THR A 108 -10.80 15.60 -21.50
C THR A 108 -10.97 16.24 -22.88
N ALA A 109 -9.86 16.55 -23.56
CA ALA A 109 -9.89 17.09 -24.92
C ALA A 109 -10.52 16.10 -25.91
N GLU A 110 -10.14 14.83 -25.84
CA GLU A 110 -10.72 13.76 -26.66
C GLU A 110 -12.22 13.60 -26.40
N ASN A 111 -12.66 13.61 -25.14
CA ASN A 111 -14.08 13.58 -24.80
C ASN A 111 -14.85 14.76 -25.38
N VAL A 112 -14.28 15.96 -25.36
CA VAL A 112 -14.91 17.14 -25.95
C VAL A 112 -15.03 17.00 -27.47
N ALA A 113 -13.97 16.52 -28.14
CA ALA A 113 -13.98 16.28 -29.59
C ALA A 113 -15.00 15.20 -30.00
N LEU A 114 -15.07 14.08 -29.27
CA LEU A 114 -16.04 13.03 -29.55
C LEU A 114 -17.49 13.50 -29.33
N LYS A 115 -17.72 14.34 -28.31
CA LYS A 115 -19.05 14.93 -28.07
C LYS A 115 -19.47 15.84 -29.21
N SER A 116 -18.58 16.70 -29.71
CA SER A 116 -18.90 17.58 -30.84
C SER A 116 -19.14 16.79 -32.13
N GLU A 117 -18.38 15.72 -32.37
CA GLU A 117 -18.61 14.81 -33.49
C GLU A 117 -19.98 14.12 -33.38
N CYS A 118 -20.34 13.63 -32.18
CA CYS A 118 -21.65 13.03 -31.95
C CYS A 118 -22.80 14.01 -32.20
N GLU A 119 -22.67 15.27 -31.79
CA GLU A 119 -23.67 16.31 -32.06
C GLU A 119 -23.81 16.58 -33.57
N LEU A 120 -22.70 16.66 -34.29
CA LEU A 120 -22.70 16.84 -35.73
C LEU A 120 -23.38 15.67 -36.46
N LEU A 121 -23.03 14.44 -36.07
CA LEU A 121 -23.64 13.24 -36.64
C LEU A 121 -25.13 13.15 -36.34
N ARG A 122 -25.56 13.50 -35.12
CA ARG A 122 -26.99 13.61 -34.77
C ARG A 122 -27.73 14.60 -35.67
N GLY A 123 -27.14 15.78 -35.92
CA GLY A 123 -27.71 16.78 -36.83
C GLY A 123 -27.84 16.27 -38.27
N ARG A 124 -26.80 15.61 -38.79
CA ARG A 124 -26.84 14.99 -40.13
C ARG A 124 -27.89 13.89 -40.24
N LEU A 125 -27.98 13.04 -39.23
CA LEU A 125 -28.99 11.98 -39.16
C LEU A 125 -30.40 12.57 -39.17
N PHE A 126 -30.64 13.61 -38.38
CA PHE A 126 -31.92 14.31 -38.35
C PHE A 126 -32.34 14.82 -39.74
N LEU A 127 -31.44 15.51 -40.44
CA LEU A 127 -31.72 16.00 -41.80
C LEU A 127 -32.00 14.87 -42.80
N LEU A 128 -31.28 13.75 -42.69
CA LEU A 128 -31.48 12.60 -43.55
C LEU A 128 -32.85 11.93 -43.29
N MET A 129 -33.23 11.79 -42.02
CA MET A 129 -34.55 11.29 -41.63
C MET A 129 -35.68 12.21 -42.12
N GLN A 130 -35.49 13.53 -42.06
CA GLN A 130 -36.47 14.49 -42.56
C GLN A 130 -36.67 14.36 -44.08
N ARG A 131 -35.60 14.18 -44.85
CA ARG A 131 -35.69 13.94 -46.31
C ARG A 131 -36.44 12.64 -46.62
N LEU A 132 -36.08 11.53 -45.97
CA LEU A 132 -36.78 10.25 -46.13
C LEU A 132 -38.29 10.34 -45.82
N GLN A 133 -38.68 11.14 -44.82
CA GLN A 133 -40.09 11.37 -44.48
C GLN A 133 -40.83 12.27 -45.48
N THR A 134 -40.12 13.11 -46.23
CA THR A 134 -40.71 14.02 -47.22
C THR A 134 -40.79 13.35 -48.60
N ASP A 135 -39.77 12.57 -48.98
CA ASP A 135 -39.77 11.77 -50.22
C ASP A 135 -40.76 10.59 -50.17
N GLY A 136 -41.14 10.10 -48.98
CA GLY A 136 -42.17 9.08 -48.80
C GLY A 136 -43.61 9.60 -48.79
N LYS A 137 -43.84 10.91 -48.98
CA LYS A 137 -45.17 11.55 -48.97
C LYS A 137 -45.61 12.10 -50.34
N THR A 138 -44.80 11.92 -51.37
CA THR A 138 -45.14 12.15 -52.78
C THR A 138 -45.43 10.82 -53.46
#